data_AF-A0A7X0L9B8-F1
#
_entry.id   AF-A0A7X0L9B8-F1
#
_cell.length_a   1.000
_cell.length_b   1.000
_cell.length_c   1.000
_cell.angle_alpha   90.00
_cell.angle_beta   90.00
_cell.angle_gamma   90.00
#
_symmetry.space_group_name_H-M   'P 1'
#
loop_
_entity.id
_entity.type
_entity.pdbx_description
1 polymer ?
#
loop_
_entity_poly.entity_id
_entity_poly.type
_entity_poly.pdbx_seq_one_letter_code
_entity_poly.pdbx_strand_id
1 'polypeptide(L)'
;MTTPASHRAARAPVQQAAVLLGGVFLVIGVLGFIPGVTTDYGSLEFASHESDAELFGLFQVSILHNLVHLGYGLAGLILAGTAAGAYSYLLVGGAVYLVLWVYGLSVGHDSDANFVPLNTADDWLHCILGVAMTGLALALSRRETPTDAR
;
A
#
# COMPACT_ATOMS: atom_id res chain seq x y z
N MET A 1 22.76 -40.71 10.66
CA MET A 1 21.92 -39.65 11.23
C MET A 1 22.10 -38.42 10.35
N THR A 2 21.23 -38.23 9.35
CA THR A 2 21.29 -37.10 8.42
C THR A 2 20.19 -36.11 8.82
N THR A 3 20.59 -34.96 9.36
CA THR A 3 19.69 -33.86 9.65
C THR A 3 19.13 -33.33 8.33
N PRO A 4 17.80 -33.30 8.10
CA PRO A 4 17.27 -32.62 6.92
C PRO A 4 17.57 -31.13 7.07
N ALA A 5 18.38 -30.58 6.16
CA ALA A 5 18.50 -29.14 6.01
C ALA A 5 17.10 -28.61 5.73
N SER A 6 16.56 -27.78 6.63
CA SER A 6 15.31 -27.09 6.37
C SER A 6 15.56 -26.05 5.27
N HIS A 7 15.40 -26.47 4.02
CA HIS A 7 15.15 -25.53 2.94
C HIS A 7 13.83 -24.86 3.28
N ARG A 8 13.90 -23.72 3.97
CA ARG A 8 12.77 -22.79 4.07
C ARG A 8 12.39 -22.51 2.61
N ALA A 9 11.29 -23.10 2.16
CA ALA A 9 10.85 -23.01 0.77
C ALA A 9 10.92 -21.55 0.34
N ALA A 10 11.67 -21.26 -0.73
CA ALA A 10 11.82 -19.90 -1.21
C ALA A 10 10.43 -19.35 -1.50
N ARG A 11 10.09 -18.19 -0.92
CA ARG A 11 8.77 -17.55 -1.12
C ARG A 11 8.58 -17.29 -2.62
N ALA A 12 7.36 -17.52 -3.11
CA ALA A 12 7.04 -17.21 -4.49
C ALA A 12 7.25 -15.70 -4.76
N PRO A 13 7.66 -15.30 -5.99
CA PRO A 13 7.88 -13.89 -6.33
C PRO A 13 6.69 -12.98 -6.00
N VAL A 14 5.46 -13.46 -6.19
CA VAL A 14 4.23 -12.73 -5.85
C VAL A 14 4.11 -12.45 -4.35
N GLN A 15 4.54 -13.40 -3.51
CA GLN A 15 4.57 -13.22 -2.05
C GLN A 15 5.65 -12.21 -1.64
N GLN A 16 6.81 -12.24 -2.30
CA GLN A 16 7.87 -11.25 -2.04
C GLN A 16 7.40 -9.83 -2.38
N ALA A 17 6.72 -9.65 -3.51
CA ALA A 17 6.12 -8.37 -3.88
C ALA A 17 5.09 -7.88 -2.85
N ALA A 18 4.19 -8.76 -2.39
CA ALA A 18 3.21 -8.43 -1.36
C ALA A 18 3.87 -8.08 -0.02
N VAL A 19 4.92 -8.80 0.41
CA VAL A 19 5.69 -8.47 1.62
C VAL A 19 6.35 -7.09 1.48
N LEU A 20 6.98 -6.82 0.33
CA LEU A 20 7.67 -5.55 0.11
C LEU A 20 6.69 -4.38 0.19
N LEU A 21 5.59 -4.43 -0.57
CA LEU A 21 4.63 -3.33 -0.59
C LEU A 21 3.90 -3.19 0.76
N GLY A 22 3.52 -4.31 1.40
CA GLY A 22 2.96 -4.28 2.75
C GLY A 22 3.93 -3.64 3.76
N GLY A 23 5.21 -3.98 3.67
CA GLY A 23 6.26 -3.37 4.50
C GLY A 23 6.42 -1.87 4.24
N VAL A 24 6.39 -1.43 2.98
CA VAL A 24 6.43 0.00 2.62
C VAL A 24 5.26 0.75 3.24
N PHE A 25 4.03 0.22 3.14
CA PHE A 25 2.87 0.84 3.77
C PHE A 25 2.98 0.95 5.29
N LEU A 26 3.52 -0.08 5.95
CA LEU A 26 3.76 -0.01 7.39
C LEU A 26 4.78 1.08 7.73
N VAL A 27 5.88 1.16 6.99
CA VAL A 27 6.90 2.20 7.21
C VAL A 27 6.28 3.58 7.03
N ILE A 28 5.59 3.83 5.91
CA ILE A 28 4.95 5.12 5.63
C ILE A 28 3.89 5.47 6.69
N GLY A 29 3.03 4.52 7.05
CA GLY A 29 2.03 4.74 8.10
C GLY A 29 2.63 5.04 9.47
N VAL A 30 3.80 4.48 9.81
CA VAL A 30 4.54 4.85 11.03
C VAL A 30 5.17 6.23 10.89
N LEU A 31 5.83 6.52 9.76
CA LEU A 31 6.49 7.80 9.52
C LEU A 31 5.51 8.98 9.57
N GLY A 32 4.26 8.77 9.15
CA GLY A 32 3.19 9.77 9.28
C GLY A 32 2.94 10.26 10.71
N PHE A 33 3.33 9.48 11.72
CA PHE A 33 3.25 9.85 13.14
C PHE A 33 4.56 10.38 13.73
N ILE A 34 5.60 10.63 12.92
CA ILE A 34 6.91 11.08 13.39
C ILE A 34 7.10 12.58 13.11
N PRO A 35 7.15 13.44 14.14
CA PRO A 35 7.45 14.86 13.98
C PRO A 35 8.80 15.08 13.30
N GLY A 36 8.85 16.00 12.34
CA GLY A 36 10.04 16.34 11.57
C GLY A 36 10.20 15.55 10.28
N VAL A 37 9.64 14.34 10.19
CA VAL A 37 9.43 13.63 8.92
C VAL A 37 8.09 14.05 8.31
N THR A 38 7.06 14.10 9.16
CA THR A 38 5.80 14.81 8.89
C THR A 38 5.97 16.27 9.31
N THR A 39 5.91 17.17 8.33
CA THR A 39 5.91 18.62 8.56
C THR A 39 4.54 19.07 9.03
N ASP A 40 4.49 20.24 9.66
CA ASP A 40 3.26 20.82 10.21
C ASP A 40 2.50 19.87 11.14
N TYR A 41 3.21 18.95 11.81
CA TYR A 41 2.65 17.90 12.65
C TYR A 41 1.61 18.36 13.68
N GLY A 42 1.67 19.62 14.12
CA GLY A 42 0.68 20.21 15.03
C GLY A 42 -0.72 20.37 14.44
N SER A 43 -0.88 20.36 13.12
CA SER A 43 -2.17 20.36 12.42
C SER A 43 -2.67 18.95 12.09
N LEU A 44 -2.03 17.89 12.57
CA LEU A 44 -2.44 16.52 12.29
C LEU A 44 -3.82 16.23 12.91
N GLU A 45 -4.85 16.14 12.07
CA GLU A 45 -6.23 15.88 12.49
C GLU A 45 -6.64 14.42 12.28
N PHE A 46 -7.82 14.05 12.79
CA PHE A 46 -8.26 12.65 12.74
C PHE A 46 -8.70 12.20 11.34
N ALA A 47 -9.72 12.84 10.78
CA ALA A 47 -10.32 12.49 9.49
C ALA A 47 -10.88 13.75 8.81
N SER A 48 -9.99 14.71 8.55
CA SER A 48 -10.32 16.02 8.01
C SER A 48 -9.35 16.38 6.90
N HIS A 49 -9.88 17.12 5.92
CA HIS A 49 -9.10 17.76 4.86
C HIS A 49 -8.30 18.97 5.39
N GLU A 50 -8.67 19.49 6.56
CA GLU A 50 -7.95 20.56 7.27
C GLU A 50 -6.66 20.07 7.96
N SER A 51 -6.35 18.77 7.85
CA SER A 51 -5.09 18.22 8.33
C SER A 51 -3.95 18.65 7.42
N ASP A 52 -3.41 19.85 7.63
CA ASP A 52 -2.29 20.41 6.83
C ASP A 52 -0.94 19.67 7.06
N ALA A 53 -0.93 18.60 7.85
CA ALA A 53 0.26 17.82 8.12
C ALA A 53 0.69 17.06 6.86
N GLU A 54 1.96 17.19 6.48
CA GLU A 54 2.49 16.62 5.24
C GLU A 54 3.68 15.69 5.49
N LEU A 55 3.59 14.46 4.99
CA LEU A 55 4.72 13.55 4.98
C LEU A 55 5.73 14.00 3.91
N PHE A 56 6.98 14.20 4.33
CA PHE A 56 8.06 14.74 3.50
C PHE A 56 7.76 16.12 2.87
N GLY A 57 6.77 16.86 3.38
CA GLY A 57 6.32 18.13 2.82
C GLY A 57 5.66 18.01 1.44
N LEU A 58 5.07 16.85 1.14
CA LEU A 58 4.45 16.57 -0.16
C LEU A 58 3.10 15.85 -0.08
N PHE A 59 2.97 14.86 0.81
CA PHE A 59 1.78 14.01 0.89
C PHE A 59 0.96 14.38 2.10
N GLN A 60 -0.29 14.78 1.90
CA GLN A 60 -1.11 15.24 3.01
C GLN A 60 -1.60 14.02 3.81
N VAL A 61 -1.45 14.08 5.13
CA VAL A 61 -1.73 12.95 6.02
C VAL A 61 -2.65 13.35 7.16
N SER A 62 -3.44 12.39 7.62
CA SER A 62 -4.24 12.47 8.85
C SER A 62 -4.00 11.22 9.69
N ILE A 63 -4.51 11.22 10.91
CA ILE A 63 -4.47 10.01 11.77
C ILE A 63 -5.18 8.85 11.06
N LEU A 64 -6.36 9.09 10.46
CA LEU A 64 -7.10 8.08 9.71
C LEU A 64 -6.27 7.57 8.52
N HIS A 65 -5.65 8.47 7.73
CA HIS A 65 -4.84 8.09 6.58
C HIS A 65 -3.68 7.18 7.00
N ASN A 66 -2.95 7.56 8.05
CA ASN A 66 -1.84 6.77 8.57
C ASN A 66 -2.31 5.42 9.12
N LEU A 67 -3.43 5.36 9.85
CA LEU A 67 -4.01 4.12 10.34
C LEU A 67 -4.47 3.20 9.19
N VAL A 68 -5.03 3.77 8.11
CA VAL A 68 -5.39 3.01 6.91
C VAL A 68 -4.13 2.42 6.27
N HIS A 69 -3.04 3.18 6.14
CA HIS A 69 -1.76 2.63 5.67
C HIS A 69 -1.22 1.51 6.56
N LEU A 70 -1.28 1.67 7.89
CA LEU A 70 -0.86 0.62 8.82
C LEU A 70 -1.70 -0.66 8.66
N GLY A 71 -3.03 -0.52 8.61
CA GLY A 71 -3.94 -1.64 8.41
C GLY A 71 -3.72 -2.33 7.07
N TYR A 72 -3.52 -1.54 6.01
CA TYR A 72 -3.27 -2.03 4.67
C TYR A 72 -1.92 -2.76 4.56
N GLY A 73 -0.89 -2.23 5.20
CA GLY A 73 0.43 -2.85 5.28
C GLY A 73 0.40 -4.18 6.04
N LEU A 74 -0.30 -4.22 7.17
CA LEU A 74 -0.50 -5.44 7.95
C LEU A 74 -1.28 -6.50 7.16
N ALA A 75 -2.35 -6.10 6.47
CA ALA A 75 -3.09 -6.99 5.58
C ALA A 75 -2.19 -7.58 4.49
N GLY A 76 -1.28 -6.77 3.91
CA GLY A 76 -0.29 -7.23 2.95
C GLY A 76 0.63 -8.31 3.52
N LEU A 77 1.17 -8.12 4.72
CA LEU A 77 2.03 -9.12 5.37
C LEU A 77 1.28 -10.42 5.70
N ILE A 78 0.04 -10.32 6.16
CA ILE A 78 -0.81 -11.48 6.48
C ILE A 78 -1.12 -12.27 5.20
N LEU A 79 -1.62 -11.58 4.17
CA LEU A 79 -2.03 -12.22 2.92
C LEU A 79 -0.84 -12.77 2.12
N ALA A 80 0.35 -12.19 2.30
CA ALA A 80 1.58 -12.72 1.71
C ALA A 80 1.99 -14.10 2.26
N GLY A 81 1.30 -14.64 3.27
CA GLY A 81 1.50 -16.01 3.76
C GLY A 81 1.27 -17.10 2.70
N THR A 82 0.50 -16.81 1.65
CA THR A 82 0.27 -17.73 0.51
C THR A 82 0.38 -16.98 -0.83
N ALA A 83 0.67 -17.70 -1.92
CA ALA A 83 0.71 -17.10 -3.26
C ALA A 83 -0.64 -16.53 -3.69
N ALA A 84 -1.75 -17.24 -3.42
CA ALA A 84 -3.10 -16.78 -3.72
C ALA A 84 -3.52 -15.54 -2.90
N GLY A 85 -3.15 -15.51 -1.61
CA GLY A 85 -3.36 -14.34 -0.76
C GLY A 85 -2.55 -13.13 -1.25
N ALA A 86 -1.27 -13.33 -1.57
CA ALA A 86 -0.40 -12.28 -2.11
C ALA A 86 -0.95 -11.72 -3.43
N TYR A 87 -1.40 -12.59 -4.35
CA TYR A 87 -2.05 -12.19 -5.59
C TYR A 87 -3.31 -11.36 -5.32
N SER A 88 -4.17 -11.83 -4.42
CA SER A 88 -5.41 -11.12 -4.05
C SER A 88 -5.10 -9.74 -3.45
N TYR A 89 -4.11 -9.65 -2.56
CA TYR A 89 -3.66 -8.39 -1.98
C TYR A 89 -3.19 -7.41 -3.06
N LEU A 90 -2.33 -7.86 -3.98
CA LEU A 90 -1.83 -7.00 -5.05
C LEU A 90 -2.94 -6.58 -6.02
N LEU A 91 -3.83 -7.49 -6.41
CA LEU A 91 -4.88 -7.20 -7.39
C LEU A 91 -6.00 -6.33 -6.82
N VAL A 92 -6.64 -6.80 -5.74
CA VAL A 92 -7.73 -6.06 -5.09
C VAL A 92 -7.19 -4.77 -4.50
N GLY A 93 -6.00 -4.85 -3.90
CA GLY A 93 -5.34 -3.70 -3.37
C GLY A 93 -5.02 -2.65 -4.44
N GLY A 94 -4.46 -3.07 -5.58
CA GLY A 94 -4.23 -2.17 -6.72
C GLY A 94 -5.52 -1.52 -7.22
N ALA A 95 -6.62 -2.27 -7.29
CA ALA A 95 -7.92 -1.72 -7.65
C ALA A 95 -8.42 -0.66 -6.65
N VAL A 96 -8.24 -0.88 -5.33
CA VAL A 96 -8.57 0.13 -4.30
C VAL A 96 -7.78 1.42 -4.52
N TYR A 97 -6.48 1.34 -4.83
CA TYR A 97 -5.66 2.52 -5.11
C TYR A 97 -6.09 3.26 -6.38
N LEU A 98 -6.52 2.54 -7.42
CA LEU A 98 -7.10 3.18 -8.61
C LEU A 98 -8.45 3.87 -8.31
N VAL A 99 -9.27 3.29 -7.43
CA VAL A 99 -10.51 3.92 -6.97
C VAL A 99 -10.22 5.19 -6.16
N LEU A 100 -9.23 5.14 -5.25
CA LEU A 100 -8.79 6.32 -4.48
C LEU A 100 -8.29 7.43 -5.40
N TRP A 101 -7.53 7.09 -6.44
CA TRP A 101 -7.10 8.07 -7.45
C TRP A 101 -8.30 8.73 -8.16
N VAL A 102 -9.28 7.93 -8.62
CA VAL A 102 -10.50 8.49 -9.25
C VAL A 102 -11.28 9.36 -8.27
N TYR A 103 -11.33 8.96 -7.01
CA TYR A 103 -12.01 9.71 -5.95
C TYR A 103 -11.32 11.06 -5.68
N GLY A 104 -10.00 11.11 -5.57
CA GLY A 104 -9.27 12.38 -5.39
C GLY A 104 -9.34 13.31 -6.59
N LEU A 105 -9.47 12.79 -7.82
CA LEU A 105 -9.81 13.60 -9.00
C LEU A 105 -11.25 14.14 -9.00
N SER A 106 -12.16 13.48 -8.28
CA SER A 106 -13.60 13.78 -8.29
C SER A 106 -14.02 14.70 -7.14
N VAL A 107 -13.25 14.70 -6.04
CA VAL A 107 -13.52 15.49 -4.83
C VAL A 107 -12.54 16.65 -4.77
N GLY A 108 -13.05 17.88 -4.61
CA GLY A 108 -12.17 19.04 -4.42
C GLY A 108 -11.34 18.88 -3.14
N HIS A 109 -10.05 19.22 -3.20
CA HIS A 109 -9.13 19.04 -2.07
C HIS A 109 -9.57 19.82 -0.82
N ASP A 110 -10.23 20.97 -1.00
CA ASP A 110 -10.81 21.81 0.07
C ASP A 110 -12.25 21.41 0.48
N SER A 111 -12.73 20.24 0.07
CA SER A 111 -14.09 19.79 0.38
C SER A 111 -14.10 18.97 1.66
N ASP A 112 -15.13 19.15 2.49
CA ASP A 112 -15.46 18.23 3.60
C ASP A 112 -15.56 16.76 3.17
N ALA A 113 -15.87 16.52 1.89
CA ALA A 113 -15.90 15.18 1.34
C ALA A 113 -14.50 14.53 1.25
N ASN A 114 -13.39 15.27 1.40
CA ASN A 114 -11.98 14.83 1.40
C ASN A 114 -11.51 14.40 2.82
N PHE A 115 -12.30 13.56 3.50
CA PHE A 115 -12.05 13.13 4.88
C PHE A 115 -10.81 12.24 5.05
N VAL A 116 -10.26 11.71 3.94
CA VAL A 116 -8.88 11.24 3.84
C VAL A 116 -8.19 12.36 3.06
N PRO A 117 -7.30 13.17 3.66
CA PRO A 117 -6.82 14.39 3.04
C PRO A 117 -5.95 14.07 1.83
N LEU A 118 -6.57 13.89 0.67
CA LEU A 118 -5.86 13.66 -0.57
C LEU A 118 -5.50 15.01 -1.17
N ASN A 119 -4.24 15.13 -1.58
CA ASN A 119 -3.78 16.23 -2.41
C ASN A 119 -3.33 15.72 -3.79
N THR A 120 -2.83 16.64 -4.64
CA THR A 120 -2.39 16.28 -5.99
C THR A 120 -1.25 15.24 -5.99
N ALA A 121 -0.32 15.31 -5.04
CA ALA A 121 0.79 14.35 -4.95
C ALA A 121 0.27 12.96 -4.56
N ASP A 122 -0.67 12.90 -3.61
CA ASP A 122 -1.36 11.67 -3.24
C ASP A 122 -2.08 11.06 -4.44
N ASP A 123 -2.83 11.83 -5.22
CA ASP A 123 -3.55 11.31 -6.38
C ASP A 123 -2.64 10.58 -7.37
N TRP A 124 -1.49 11.19 -7.69
CA TRP A 124 -0.50 10.56 -8.57
C TRP A 124 0.14 9.33 -7.95
N LEU A 125 0.48 9.38 -6.66
CA LEU A 125 1.01 8.23 -5.94
C LEU A 125 0.02 7.07 -5.97
N HIS A 126 -1.26 7.33 -5.72
CA HIS A 126 -2.32 6.32 -5.75
C HIS A 126 -2.48 5.71 -7.14
N CYS A 127 -2.43 6.52 -8.20
CA CYS A 127 -2.47 6.03 -9.58
C CYS A 127 -1.29 5.08 -9.88
N ILE A 128 -0.06 5.53 -9.61
CA ILE A 128 1.15 4.74 -9.85
C ILE A 128 1.10 3.43 -9.08
N LEU A 129 0.70 3.48 -7.81
CA LEU A 129 0.64 2.32 -6.94
C LEU A 129 -0.44 1.34 -7.38
N GLY A 130 -1.62 1.84 -7.76
CA GLY A 130 -2.71 1.04 -8.30
C GLY A 130 -2.31 0.29 -9.57
N VAL A 131 -1.63 0.96 -10.50
CA VAL A 131 -1.08 0.33 -11.71
C VAL A 131 0.02 -0.67 -11.38
N ALA A 132 0.97 -0.32 -10.51
CA ALA A 132 2.10 -1.18 -10.15
C ALA A 132 1.65 -2.47 -9.47
N MET A 133 0.76 -2.37 -8.47
CA MET A 133 0.23 -3.52 -7.75
C MET A 133 -0.56 -4.45 -8.67
N THR A 134 -1.47 -3.91 -9.47
CA THR A 134 -2.25 -4.67 -10.46
C THR A 134 -1.33 -5.35 -11.48
N GLY A 135 -0.35 -4.60 -12.01
CA GLY A 135 0.64 -5.13 -12.94
C GLY A 135 1.47 -6.26 -12.35
N LEU A 136 1.94 -6.13 -11.10
CA LEU A 136 2.68 -7.17 -10.40
C LEU A 136 1.84 -8.42 -10.17
N ALA A 137 0.57 -8.28 -9.76
CA ALA A 137 -0.34 -9.41 -9.59
C ALA A 137 -0.45 -10.22 -10.89
N LEU A 138 -0.73 -9.53 -12.00
CA LEU A 138 -0.97 -10.13 -13.30
C LEU A 138 0.30 -10.67 -13.98
N ALA A 139 1.45 -10.06 -13.73
CA ALA A 139 2.73 -10.47 -14.32
C ALA A 139 3.35 -11.66 -13.58
N LEU A 140 3.22 -11.71 -12.25
CA LEU A 140 3.83 -12.75 -11.43
C LEU A 140 2.95 -14.01 -11.32
N SER A 141 1.62 -13.89 -11.43
CA SER A 141 0.72 -15.06 -11.49
C SER A 141 0.90 -15.89 -12.77
N ARG A 142 1.24 -15.26 -13.89
CA ARG A 142 1.46 -15.95 -15.18
C ARG A 142 2.72 -16.83 -15.23
N ARG A 143 3.62 -16.72 -14.25
CA ARG A 143 4.90 -17.45 -14.23
C ARG A 143 4.83 -18.77 -13.46
N GLU A 144 3.69 -19.10 -12.85
CA GLU A 144 3.47 -20.35 -12.11
C GLU A 144 2.84 -21.47 -12.95
N THR A 145 2.89 -21.39 -14.28
CA THR A 145 2.61 -22.53 -15.16
C THR A 145 3.92 -23.20 -15.59
N PRO A 146 4.48 -24.16 -14.83
CA PRO A 146 5.39 -25.14 -15.39
C PRO A 146 4.67 -25.83 -16.55
N THR A 147 5.12 -25.53 -17.77
CA THR A 147 4.91 -26.45 -18.88
C THR A 147 5.91 -27.57 -18.70
N ASP A 148 5.59 -28.55 -17.84
CA ASP A 148 6.15 -29.90 -17.97
C ASP A 148 5.11 -30.69 -18.78
N ALA A 149 5.26 -30.73 -20.10
CA ALA A 149 6.07 -31.67 -20.86
C ALA A 149 5.26 -32.92 -21.22
N ARG A 150 5.20 -33.18 -22.52
CA ARG A 150 4.58 -34.31 -23.20
C ARG A 150 5.11 -35.65 -22.72
#